data_AF-A0A0G3M6R2-F1
#
_entry.id   AF-A0A0G3M6R2-F1
#
_cell.length_a   1.000
_cell.length_b   1.000
_cell.length_c   1.000
_cell.angle_alpha   90.00
_cell.angle_beta   90.00
_cell.angle_gamma   90.00
#
_symmetry.space_group_name_H-M   'P 1'
#
loop_
_entity.id
_entity.type
_entity.pdbx_description
1 polymer ?
#
loop_
_entity_poly.entity_id
_entity_poly.type
_entity_poly.pdbx_seq_one_letter_code
_entity_poly.pdbx_strand_id
1 'polypeptide(L)'
;MQQPRKQSIQQNRIGLNKLTIEIIASAFVLISAILPFLNNIVGYFIDVNVQLDNNAGERRLDLDSSIYFLSISSCFILLALGGLFKANRYTFYVALVAGYFHLVTYIKFIFFNQNKISAIADMAIILLLILIIFLVFRLDNYYRKLHLLDKFNNSTLDRFSNILFKRNDIKENE
;
A
#
# COMPACT_ATOMS: atom_id res chain seq x y z
N MET A 1 -32.97 -34.26 -15.89
CA MET A 1 -32.31 -33.83 -14.62
C MET A 1 -30.94 -33.28 -14.94
N GLN A 2 -30.79 -31.96 -15.10
CA GLN A 2 -29.49 -31.30 -15.26
C GLN A 2 -28.94 -30.96 -13.87
N GLN A 3 -27.69 -31.36 -13.59
CA GLN A 3 -26.98 -31.00 -12.35
C GLN A 3 -26.35 -29.59 -12.48
N PRO A 4 -26.74 -28.59 -11.67
CA PRO A 4 -26.11 -27.27 -11.68
C PRO A 4 -25.28 -27.01 -10.41
N ARG A 5 -24.39 -27.94 -10.01
CA ARG A 5 -23.64 -27.83 -8.73
C ARG A 5 -22.11 -27.63 -8.82
N LYS A 6 -21.50 -27.69 -10.00
CA LYS A 6 -20.02 -27.63 -10.13
C LYS A 6 -19.44 -26.21 -10.23
N GLN A 7 -20.17 -25.25 -10.81
CA GLN A 7 -19.69 -23.88 -11.01
C GLN A 7 -19.57 -23.08 -9.70
N SER A 8 -20.50 -23.26 -8.74
CA SER A 8 -20.48 -22.52 -7.48
C SER A 8 -19.28 -22.87 -6.60
N ILE A 9 -18.82 -24.12 -6.62
CA ILE A 9 -17.66 -24.58 -5.82
C ILE A 9 -16.35 -24.00 -6.39
N GLN A 10 -16.20 -23.95 -7.73
CA GLN A 10 -15.02 -23.36 -8.35
C GLN A 10 -14.98 -21.83 -8.18
N GLN A 11 -16.10 -21.13 -8.35
CA GLN A 11 -16.18 -19.69 -8.12
C GLN A 11 -15.86 -19.33 -6.66
N ASN A 12 -16.34 -20.13 -5.70
CA ASN A 12 -16.05 -19.92 -4.29
C ASN A 12 -14.54 -20.11 -3.98
N ARG A 13 -13.89 -21.12 -4.58
CA ARG A 13 -12.43 -21.33 -4.46
C ARG A 13 -11.60 -20.20 -5.09
N ILE A 14 -12.01 -19.68 -6.24
CA ILE A 14 -11.34 -18.55 -6.91
C ILE A 14 -11.47 -17.27 -6.06
N GLY A 15 -12.66 -17.02 -5.50
CA GLY A 15 -12.89 -15.90 -4.58
C GLY A 15 -12.04 -15.98 -3.32
N LEU A 16 -11.93 -17.16 -2.72
CA LEU A 16 -11.12 -17.39 -1.53
C LEU A 16 -9.62 -17.17 -1.80
N ASN A 17 -9.10 -17.71 -2.90
CA ASN A 17 -7.70 -17.52 -3.29
C ASN A 17 -7.37 -16.05 -3.55
N LYS A 18 -8.29 -15.32 -4.19
CA LYS A 18 -8.14 -13.88 -4.42
C LYS A 18 -8.08 -13.10 -3.10
N LEU A 19 -8.96 -13.42 -2.15
CA LEU A 19 -8.95 -12.81 -0.82
C LEU A 19 -7.64 -13.10 -0.07
N THR A 20 -7.15 -14.34 -0.11
CA THR A 20 -5.87 -14.71 0.52
C THR A 20 -4.70 -13.92 -0.05
N ILE A 21 -4.65 -13.76 -1.39
CA ILE A 21 -3.60 -12.96 -2.05
C ILE A 21 -3.70 -11.49 -1.61
N GLU A 22 -4.91 -10.93 -1.56
CA GLU A 22 -5.13 -9.55 -1.10
C GLU A 22 -4.68 -9.35 0.36
N ILE A 23 -4.95 -10.31 1.24
CA ILE A 23 -4.52 -10.27 2.65
C ILE A 23 -2.99 -10.31 2.75
N ILE A 24 -2.34 -11.22 2.04
CA ILE A 24 -0.88 -11.35 2.05
C ILE A 24 -0.23 -10.07 1.49
N ALA A 25 -0.75 -9.55 0.37
CA ALA A 25 -0.28 -8.30 -0.21
C ALA A 25 -0.45 -7.12 0.75
N SER A 26 -1.58 -7.08 1.47
CA SER A 26 -1.86 -6.07 2.50
C SER A 26 -0.88 -6.16 3.67
N ALA A 27 -0.49 -7.37 4.07
CA ALA A 27 0.53 -7.56 5.09
C ALA A 27 1.89 -6.97 4.65
N PHE A 28 2.29 -7.11 3.38
CA PHE A 28 3.50 -6.46 2.88
C PHE A 28 3.47 -4.94 3.01
N VAL A 29 2.32 -4.30 2.72
CA VAL A 29 2.15 -2.85 2.88
C VAL A 29 2.20 -2.43 4.36
N LEU A 30 1.64 -3.24 5.27
CA LEU A 30 1.69 -2.94 6.70
C LEU A 30 3.11 -3.11 7.26
N ILE A 31 3.83 -4.16 6.85
CA ILE A 31 5.23 -4.37 7.26
C ILE A 31 6.11 -3.25 6.71
N SER A 32 5.90 -2.81 5.46
CA SER A 32 6.64 -1.69 4.89
C SER A 32 6.41 -0.38 5.64
N ALA A 33 5.21 -0.14 6.17
CA ALA A 33 4.93 1.02 7.01
C ALA A 33 5.69 1.01 8.35
N ILE A 34 6.04 -0.16 8.89
CA ILE A 34 6.74 -0.30 10.18
C ILE A 34 8.26 -0.26 10.00
N LEU A 35 8.77 -0.79 8.86
CA LEU A 35 10.19 -0.92 8.57
C LEU A 35 11.04 0.35 8.83
N PRO A 36 10.62 1.56 8.44
CA PRO A 36 11.40 2.78 8.70
C PRO A 36 11.65 3.07 10.19
N PHE A 37 10.92 2.41 11.10
CA PHE A 37 11.08 2.54 12.56
C PHE A 37 11.81 1.35 13.18
N LEU A 38 12.28 0.39 12.37
CA LEU A 38 12.83 -0.87 12.86
C LEU A 38 14.07 -0.66 13.73
N ASN A 39 14.92 0.30 13.39
CA ASN A 39 16.11 0.60 14.18
C ASN A 39 15.74 1.07 15.60
N ASN A 40 14.74 1.93 15.73
CA ASN A 40 14.21 2.38 17.02
C ASN A 40 13.57 1.23 17.81
N ILE A 41 12.84 0.34 17.13
CA ILE A 41 12.20 -0.83 17.76
C ILE A 41 13.28 -1.79 18.27
N VAL A 42 14.25 -2.16 17.44
CA VAL A 42 15.34 -3.08 17.81
C VAL A 42 16.22 -2.48 18.91
N GLY A 43 16.52 -1.19 18.84
CA GLY A 43 17.29 -0.45 19.83
C GLY A 43 16.64 -0.41 21.23
N TYR A 44 15.34 -0.69 21.34
CA TYR A 44 14.69 -0.87 22.65
C TYR A 44 15.06 -2.20 23.33
N PHE A 45 15.40 -3.22 22.55
CA PHE A 45 15.66 -4.57 23.05
C PHE A 45 17.14 -4.93 23.13
N ILE A 46 17.98 -4.35 22.26
CA ILE A 46 19.40 -4.70 22.11
C ILE A 46 20.21 -3.41 21.93
N ASP A 47 21.45 -3.39 22.42
CA ASP A 47 22.37 -2.30 22.09
C ASP A 47 22.74 -2.34 20.60
N VAL A 48 22.28 -1.31 19.87
CA VAL A 48 22.49 -1.13 18.44
C VAL A 48 23.70 -0.26 18.11
N ASN A 49 24.39 0.29 19.11
CA ASN A 49 25.61 1.08 18.90
C ASN A 49 26.88 0.22 18.75
N VAL A 50 26.70 -1.09 18.57
CA VAL A 50 27.80 -2.04 18.36
C VAL A 50 28.33 -1.88 16.94
N GLN A 51 29.65 -1.74 16.81
CA GLN A 51 30.33 -1.76 15.51
C GLN A 51 30.33 -3.18 14.97
N LEU A 52 29.94 -3.35 13.71
CA LEU A 52 30.05 -4.62 13.04
C LEU A 52 31.52 -4.88 12.67
N ASP A 53 31.98 -6.12 12.90
CA ASP A 53 33.30 -6.55 12.50
C ASP A 53 33.44 -6.40 10.99
N ASN A 54 34.41 -5.59 10.56
CA ASN A 54 34.65 -5.30 9.16
C ASN A 54 36.13 -5.49 8.81
N ASN A 55 36.40 -5.83 7.55
CA ASN A 55 37.76 -5.98 7.06
C ASN A 55 38.52 -4.65 7.15
N ALA A 56 39.84 -4.73 7.38
CA ALA A 56 40.69 -3.56 7.51
C ALA A 56 40.63 -2.68 6.24
N GLY A 57 40.18 -1.42 6.41
CA GLY A 57 40.04 -0.44 5.31
C GLY A 57 38.61 -0.14 4.89
N GLU A 58 37.61 -0.89 5.38
CA GLU A 58 36.20 -0.63 5.08
C GLU A 58 35.60 0.42 6.03
N ARG A 59 34.61 1.19 5.52
CA ARG A 59 33.82 2.09 6.36
C ARG A 59 33.12 1.25 7.43
N ARG A 60 33.35 1.59 8.70
CA ARG A 60 32.67 0.93 9.82
C ARG A 60 31.21 1.37 9.82
N LEU A 61 30.30 0.41 9.70
CA LEU A 61 28.89 0.62 10.01
C LEU A 61 28.64 0.12 11.43
N ASP A 62 27.92 0.90 12.21
CA ASP A 62 27.26 0.41 13.41
C ASP A 62 26.00 -0.38 13.04
N LEU A 63 25.55 -1.18 13.99
CA LEU A 63 24.34 -1.99 13.84
C LEU A 63 23.10 -1.11 13.62
N ASP A 64 23.02 0.06 14.26
CA ASP A 64 21.94 1.05 14.07
C ASP A 64 21.83 1.52 12.61
N SER A 65 22.92 2.03 12.02
CA SER A 65 22.90 2.48 10.62
C SER A 65 22.62 1.32 9.65
N SER A 66 23.12 0.12 9.96
CA SER A 66 22.90 -1.07 9.13
C SER A 66 21.41 -1.44 9.08
N ILE A 67 20.75 -1.48 10.25
CA ILE A 67 19.32 -1.75 10.35
C ILE A 67 18.55 -0.66 9.60
N TYR A 68 18.91 0.61 9.78
CA TYR A 68 18.24 1.73 9.12
C TYR A 68 18.31 1.64 7.58
N PHE A 69 19.49 1.42 7.00
CA PHE A 69 19.66 1.34 5.55
C PHE A 69 18.99 0.12 4.93
N LEU A 70 19.06 -1.03 5.61
CA LEU A 70 18.36 -2.24 5.18
C LEU A 70 16.85 -2.00 5.20
N SER A 71 16.35 -1.36 6.26
CA SER A 71 14.93 -1.12 6.45
C SER A 71 14.31 -0.23 5.37
N ILE A 72 15.01 0.85 4.98
CA ILE A 72 14.56 1.71 3.88
C ILE A 72 14.48 0.93 2.57
N SER A 73 15.52 0.16 2.25
CA SER A 73 15.58 -0.60 1.00
C SER A 73 14.47 -1.67 0.94
N SER A 74 14.30 -2.43 2.03
CA SER A 74 13.25 -3.44 2.16
C SER A 74 11.85 -2.83 2.14
N CYS A 75 11.65 -1.62 2.68
CA CYS A 75 10.37 -0.92 2.67
C CYS A 75 9.86 -0.73 1.23
N PHE A 76 10.69 -0.22 0.32
CA PHE A 76 10.29 -0.01 -1.07
C PHE A 76 9.94 -1.32 -1.79
N ILE A 77 10.71 -2.38 -1.53
CA ILE A 77 10.46 -3.70 -2.13
C ILE A 77 9.10 -4.24 -1.67
N LEU A 78 8.82 -4.23 -0.38
CA LEU A 78 7.55 -4.72 0.16
C LEU A 78 6.35 -3.86 -0.29
N LEU A 79 6.52 -2.53 -0.36
CA LEU A 79 5.48 -1.64 -0.86
C LEU A 79 5.16 -1.93 -2.34
N ALA A 80 6.19 -2.16 -3.16
CA ALA A 80 6.03 -2.53 -4.57
C ALA A 80 5.32 -3.90 -4.73
N LEU A 81 5.68 -4.88 -3.92
CA LEU A 81 5.00 -6.19 -3.89
C LEU A 81 3.52 -6.05 -3.49
N GLY A 82 3.22 -5.25 -2.47
CA GLY A 82 1.85 -4.94 -2.08
C GLY A 82 1.04 -4.30 -3.21
N GLY A 83 1.65 -3.39 -3.97
CA GLY A 83 1.04 -2.79 -5.16
C GLY A 83 0.79 -3.80 -6.29
N LEU A 84 1.81 -4.62 -6.61
CA LEU A 84 1.75 -5.61 -7.69
C LEU A 84 0.64 -6.65 -7.47
N PHE A 85 0.48 -7.11 -6.24
CA PHE A 85 -0.53 -8.10 -5.86
C PHE A 85 -1.87 -7.51 -5.46
N LYS A 86 -2.10 -6.21 -5.72
CA LYS A 86 -3.36 -5.50 -5.46
C LYS A 86 -3.81 -5.62 -3.99
N ALA A 87 -2.93 -5.25 -3.07
CA ALA A 87 -3.28 -5.11 -1.66
C ALA A 87 -4.52 -4.22 -1.46
N ASN A 88 -5.19 -4.41 -0.33
CA ASN A 88 -6.38 -3.65 0.01
C ASN A 88 -6.04 -2.15 0.03
N ARG A 89 -6.87 -1.34 -0.62
CA ARG A 89 -6.64 0.10 -0.75
C ARG A 89 -6.40 0.79 0.60
N TYR A 90 -7.07 0.34 1.67
CA TYR A 90 -6.96 0.98 2.97
C TYR A 90 -5.58 0.83 3.61
N THR A 91 -4.82 -0.23 3.29
CA THR A 91 -3.47 -0.41 3.85
C THR A 91 -2.48 0.62 3.30
N PHE A 92 -2.68 1.11 2.09
CA PHE A 92 -1.84 2.19 1.54
C PHE A 92 -2.01 3.52 2.26
N TYR A 93 -3.15 3.79 2.90
CA TYR A 93 -3.28 4.97 3.77
C TYR A 93 -2.40 4.85 5.02
N VAL A 94 -2.25 3.64 5.57
CA VAL A 94 -1.35 3.40 6.70
C VAL A 94 0.10 3.69 6.29
N ALA A 95 0.53 3.21 5.13
CA ALA A 95 1.86 3.50 4.59
C ALA A 95 2.09 5.00 4.35
N LEU A 96 1.09 5.73 3.86
CA LEU A 96 1.17 7.19 3.70
C LEU A 96 1.34 7.92 5.03
N VAL A 97 0.55 7.56 6.04
CA VAL A 97 0.64 8.17 7.37
C VAL A 97 1.99 7.86 8.02
N ALA A 98 2.43 6.60 7.95
CA ALA A 98 3.73 6.18 8.48
C ALA A 98 4.90 6.90 7.78
N GLY A 99 4.87 7.00 6.45
CA GLY A 99 5.88 7.72 5.68
C GLY A 99 5.92 9.21 6.02
N TYR A 100 4.76 9.84 6.21
CA TYR A 100 4.70 11.24 6.66
C TYR A 100 5.30 11.41 8.07
N PHE A 101 4.92 10.55 9.01
CA PHE A 101 5.46 10.60 10.38
C PHE A 101 6.99 10.41 10.37
N HIS A 102 7.49 9.44 9.58
CA HIS A 102 8.91 9.20 9.42
C HIS A 102 9.66 10.43 8.88
N LEU A 103 9.10 11.08 7.85
CA LEU A 103 9.66 12.31 7.28
C LEU A 103 9.73 13.45 8.31
N VAL A 104 8.67 13.65 9.10
CA VAL A 104 8.67 14.67 10.17
C VAL A 104 9.74 14.37 11.20
N THR A 105 9.83 13.12 11.68
CA THR A 105 10.84 12.73 12.68
C THR A 105 12.26 12.91 12.15
N TYR A 106 12.51 12.55 10.88
CA TYR A 106 13.83 12.63 10.27
C TYR A 106 14.29 14.08 10.10
N ILE A 107 13.42 14.96 9.59
CA ILE A 107 13.71 16.39 9.45
C ILE A 107 13.95 17.03 10.81
N LYS A 108 13.10 16.73 11.80
CA LYS A 108 13.28 17.25 13.16
C LYS A 108 14.58 16.78 13.79
N PHE A 109 15.00 15.53 13.58
CA PHE A 109 16.27 15.02 14.07
C PHE A 109 17.47 15.79 13.48
N ILE A 110 17.47 16.04 12.16
CA ILE A 110 18.55 16.78 11.48
C ILE A 110 18.65 18.23 11.96
N PHE A 111 17.52 18.92 12.12
CA PHE A 111 17.49 20.36 12.38
C PHE A 111 17.27 20.73 13.86
N PHE A 112 17.19 19.76 14.77
CA PHE A 112 16.89 19.96 16.20
C PHE A 112 17.80 21.01 16.86
N ASN A 113 19.07 21.10 16.44
CA ASN A 113 20.05 21.99 17.05
C ASN A 113 20.11 23.40 16.40
N GLN A 114 19.38 23.64 15.30
CA GLN A 114 19.44 24.90 14.56
C GLN A 114 18.06 25.58 14.50
N ASN A 115 17.71 26.32 15.56
CA ASN A 115 16.41 26.99 15.76
C ASN A 115 15.89 27.79 14.55
N LYS A 116 16.77 28.42 13.76
CA LYS A 116 16.34 29.21 12.58
C LYS A 116 16.00 28.34 11.36
N ILE A 117 16.71 27.23 11.16
CA ILE A 117 16.43 26.31 10.04
C ILE A 117 15.20 25.45 10.33
N SER A 118 14.93 25.15 11.61
CA SER A 118 13.75 24.41 12.05
C SER A 118 12.44 25.04 11.54
N ALA A 119 12.27 26.37 11.64
CA ALA A 119 11.03 27.03 11.22
C ALA A 119 10.76 26.90 9.70
N ILE A 120 11.80 26.99 8.87
CA ILE A 120 11.68 26.82 7.41
C ILE A 120 11.35 25.35 7.10
N ALA A 121 12.00 24.41 7.79
CA ALA A 121 11.75 22.99 7.62
C ALA A 121 10.31 22.59 8.05
N ASP A 122 9.81 23.15 9.15
CA ASP A 122 8.43 22.96 9.61
C ASP A 122 7.41 23.49 8.58
N MET A 123 7.67 24.66 7.99
CA MET A 123 6.83 25.19 6.90
C MET A 123 6.84 24.29 5.66
N ALA A 124 8.01 23.73 5.29
CA ALA A 124 8.13 22.80 4.18
C ALA A 124 7.37 21.49 4.44
N ILE A 125 7.42 20.97 5.67
CA ILE A 125 6.64 19.78 6.10
C ILE A 125 5.14 20.02 5.95
N ILE A 126 4.64 21.20 6.35
CA ILE A 126 3.23 21.56 6.24
C ILE A 126 2.81 21.67 4.77
N LEU A 127 3.60 22.35 3.94
CA LEU A 127 3.36 22.45 2.49
C LEU A 127 3.32 21.08 1.82
N LEU A 128 4.24 20.18 2.19
CA LEU A 128 4.28 18.82 1.69
C LEU A 128 3.03 18.03 2.11
N LEU A 129 2.56 18.18 3.34
CA LEU A 129 1.32 17.56 3.81
C LEU A 129 0.11 18.02 2.98
N ILE A 130 -0.02 19.33 2.76
CA ILE A 130 -1.10 19.90 1.95
C ILE A 130 -1.06 19.31 0.53
N LEU A 131 0.13 19.20 -0.06
CA LEU A 131 0.31 18.59 -1.38
C LEU A 131 -0.09 17.11 -1.41
N ILE A 132 0.31 16.32 -0.40
CA ILE A 132 -0.07 14.91 -0.30
C ILE A 132 -1.59 14.77 -0.19
N ILE A 133 -2.23 15.54 0.70
CA ILE A 133 -3.69 15.53 0.86
C ILE A 133 -4.39 15.87 -0.46
N PHE A 134 -3.91 16.91 -1.16
CA PHE A 134 -4.45 17.32 -2.45
C PHE A 134 -4.34 16.20 -3.50
N LEU A 135 -3.16 15.56 -3.61
CA LEU A 135 -2.94 14.45 -4.54
C LEU A 135 -3.84 13.25 -4.21
N VAL A 136 -3.92 12.84 -2.95
CA VAL A 136 -4.77 11.74 -2.50
C VAL A 136 -6.24 12.02 -2.84
N PHE A 137 -6.72 13.24 -2.59
CA PHE A 137 -8.09 13.62 -2.91
C PHE A 137 -8.37 13.60 -4.42
N ARG A 138 -7.43 14.11 -5.23
CA ARG A 138 -7.55 14.08 -6.70
C ARG A 138 -7.59 12.65 -7.23
N LEU A 139 -6.73 11.77 -6.72
CA LEU A 139 -6.72 10.36 -7.09
C LEU A 139 -8.00 9.64 -6.65
N ASP A 140 -8.49 9.87 -5.43
CA ASP A 140 -9.75 9.24 -4.98
C ASP A 140 -10.93 9.63 -5.87
N ASN A 141 -11.06 10.91 -6.19
CA ASN A 141 -12.12 11.39 -7.09
C ASN A 141 -12.01 10.78 -8.49
N TYR A 142 -10.80 10.64 -9.02
CA TYR A 142 -10.58 9.99 -10.31
C TYR A 142 -11.01 8.52 -10.28
N TYR A 143 -10.63 7.77 -9.25
CA TYR A 143 -11.04 6.37 -9.07
C TYR A 143 -12.55 6.21 -8.90
N ARG A 144 -13.20 7.08 -8.11
CA ARG A 144 -14.66 7.07 -7.96
C ARG A 144 -15.36 7.27 -9.31
N LYS A 145 -14.87 8.18 -10.14
CA LYS A 145 -15.42 8.43 -11.48
C LYS A 145 -15.33 7.17 -12.36
N LEU A 146 -14.18 6.49 -12.37
CA LEU A 146 -14.00 5.24 -13.12
C LEU A 146 -14.94 4.14 -12.63
N HIS A 147 -15.04 3.94 -11.31
CA HIS A 147 -15.92 2.92 -10.74
C HIS A 147 -17.39 3.16 -11.08
N LEU A 148 -17.85 4.42 -11.09
CA LEU A 148 -19.21 4.76 -11.53
C LEU A 148 -19.43 4.43 -13.02
N LEU A 149 -18.43 4.68 -13.85
CA LEU A 149 -18.45 4.38 -15.28
C LEU A 149 -18.53 2.87 -15.54
N ASP A 150 -17.72 2.09 -14.83
CA ASP A 150 -17.75 0.62 -14.89
C ASP A 150 -19.09 0.07 -14.43
N LYS A 151 -19.65 0.60 -13.33
CA LYS A 151 -20.97 0.20 -12.84
C LYS A 151 -22.07 0.50 -13.86
N PHE A 152 -22.01 1.66 -14.51
CA PHE A 152 -22.95 2.04 -15.56
C PHE A 152 -22.85 1.12 -16.78
N ASN A 153 -21.62 0.83 -17.25
CA ASN A 153 -21.37 -0.07 -18.38
C ASN A 153 -21.87 -1.48 -18.09
N ASN A 154 -21.51 -2.04 -16.92
CA ASN A 154 -21.96 -3.37 -16.51
C ASN A 154 -23.49 -3.46 -16.41
N SER A 155 -24.14 -2.46 -15.80
CA SER A 155 -25.60 -2.43 -15.72
C SER A 155 -26.26 -2.32 -17.10
N THR A 156 -25.64 -1.61 -18.04
CA THR A 156 -26.15 -1.45 -19.40
C THR A 156 -26.00 -2.75 -20.19
N LEU A 157 -24.84 -3.41 -20.06
CA LEU A 157 -24.55 -4.68 -20.72
C LEU A 157 -25.45 -5.80 -20.19
N ASP A 158 -25.72 -5.81 -18.88
CA ASP A 158 -26.65 -6.75 -18.25
C ASP A 158 -28.10 -6.54 -18.73
N ARG A 159 -28.53 -5.28 -18.91
CA ARG A 159 -29.82 -4.97 -19.55
C ARG A 159 -29.88 -5.44 -21.00
N PHE A 160 -28.84 -5.20 -21.80
CA PHE A 160 -28.81 -5.66 -23.19
C PHE A 160 -28.82 -7.18 -23.30
N SER A 161 -28.04 -7.86 -22.46
CA SER A 161 -28.03 -9.32 -22.35
C SER A 161 -29.43 -9.84 -22.04
N ASN A 162 -30.09 -9.31 -21.01
CA ASN A 162 -31.45 -9.72 -20.65
C ASN A 162 -32.47 -9.49 -21.77
N ILE A 163 -32.36 -8.38 -22.52
CA ILE A 163 -33.23 -8.11 -23.67
C ILE A 163 -32.98 -9.13 -24.79
N LEU A 164 -31.72 -9.44 -25.11
CA LEU A 164 -31.34 -10.42 -26.12
C LEU A 164 -31.83 -11.83 -25.77
N PHE A 165 -31.60 -12.28 -24.53
CA PHE A 165 -32.08 -13.58 -24.07
C PHE A 165 -33.60 -13.66 -24.05
N LYS A 166 -34.29 -12.63 -23.55
CA LYS A 166 -35.75 -12.56 -23.59
C LYS A 166 -36.30 -12.61 -25.02
N ARG A 167 -35.56 -12.10 -26.01
CA ARG A 167 -35.97 -12.15 -27.42
C ARG A 167 -35.70 -13.51 -28.08
N ASN A 168 -34.67 -14.24 -27.64
CA ASN A 168 -34.41 -15.60 -28.09
C ASN A 168 -35.43 -16.60 -27.54
N ASP A 169 -35.82 -16.47 -26.25
CA ASP A 169 -36.87 -17.33 -25.66
C ASP A 169 -38.23 -17.17 -26.37
N ILE A 170 -38.52 -15.99 -26.92
CA ILE A 170 -39.75 -15.76 -27.69
C ILE A 170 -39.71 -16.47 -29.06
N LYS A 171 -38.53 -16.60 -29.68
CA LYS A 171 -38.36 -17.27 -30.97
C LYS A 171 -38.27 -18.79 -30.89
N GLU A 172 -37.95 -19.35 -29.73
CA GLU A 172 -37.94 -20.81 -29.52
C GLU A 172 -39.32 -21.39 -29.15
N ASN A 173 -40.27 -20.53 -28.76
CA ASN A 173 -41.63 -20.92 -28.35
C ASN A 173 -42.71 -20.62 -29.41
N GLU A 174 -42.31 -20.18 -30.62
CA GLU A 174 -43.15 -20.13 -31.84
C GLU A 174 -42.80 -21.31 -32.76
#